data_AF-A0A371HSE2-F1
#
_entry.id   AF-A0A371HSE2-F1
#
_cell.length_a   1.000
_cell.length_b   1.000
_cell.length_c   1.000
_cell.angle_alpha   90.00
_cell.angle_beta   90.00
_cell.angle_gamma   90.00
#
_symmetry.space_group_name_H-M   'P 1'
#
loop_
_entity.id
_entity.type
_entity.pdbx_description
1 polymer ?
#
loop_
_entity_poly.entity_id
_entity_poly.type
_entity_poly.pdbx_seq_one_letter_code
_entity_poly.pdbx_strand_id
1 'polypeptide(L)'
;MSLSDNAFFDWMGKEMLKNIFVEVKNKFETAIGILKTEKITIDPEDPAAVSHYAKVMKTVREKANLLSESQDILSTIDVETQDIPDARTYLLTLKEIRVKRGLTDDLGAEAQMIDALDKVEKELKKPLLRNDKKGMDLLLAEFDKINKKLGIQKEDLPKYEEQLELTIAKAQLEELKKDVLEAMETQKKREEFKDEPQSVDVKTLDIRNFL
;
A
#
# COMPACT_ATOMS: atom_id res chain seq x y z
N MET A 1 20.66 25.37 27.98
CA MET A 1 20.78 25.35 26.52
C MET A 1 21.37 26.69 26.10
N SER A 2 22.56 26.69 25.52
CA SER A 2 23.24 27.92 25.09
C SER A 2 22.65 28.44 23.77
N LEU A 3 22.86 29.72 23.45
CA LEU A 3 22.44 30.31 22.16
C LEU A 3 23.06 29.55 20.96
N SER A 4 24.25 28.97 21.12
CA SER A 4 24.89 28.11 20.12
C SER A 4 24.21 26.75 19.96
N ASP A 5 23.69 26.17 21.05
CA ASP A 5 22.94 24.91 20.99
C ASP A 5 21.63 25.11 20.22
N ASN A 6 20.91 26.21 20.50
CA ASN A 6 19.66 26.52 19.80
C ASN A 6 19.87 26.75 18.31
N ALA A 7 20.95 27.45 17.91
CA ALA A 7 21.27 27.66 16.50
C ALA A 7 21.63 26.36 15.77
N PHE A 8 22.28 25.41 16.47
CA PHE A 8 22.61 24.10 15.92
C PHE A 8 21.36 23.23 15.69
N PHE A 9 20.43 23.17 16.66
CA PHE A 9 19.16 22.45 16.48
C PHE A 9 18.29 23.06 15.37
N ASP A 10 18.27 24.40 15.27
CA ASP A 10 17.51 25.10 14.23
C ASP A 10 18.08 24.85 12.81
N TRP A 11 19.41 24.78 12.69
CA TRP A 11 20.09 24.39 11.46
C TRP A 11 19.83 22.93 11.09
N MET A 12 19.95 21.99 12.04
CA MET A 12 19.64 20.58 11.82
C MET A 12 18.19 20.37 11.36
N GLY A 13 17.24 21.08 11.98
CA GLY A 13 15.83 21.03 11.58
C GLY A 13 15.63 21.49 10.13
N LYS A 14 16.28 22.58 9.72
CA LYS A 14 16.23 23.08 8.33
C LYS A 14 16.83 22.10 7.33
N GLU A 15 17.98 21.50 7.64
CA GLU A 15 18.59 20.51 6.76
C GLU A 15 17.76 19.23 6.66
N MET A 16 17.15 18.75 7.75
CA MET A 16 16.21 17.62 7.70
C MET A 16 15.02 17.92 6.78
N LEU A 17 14.35 19.07 6.95
CA LEU A 17 13.23 19.46 6.11
C LEU A 17 13.61 19.60 4.63
N LYS A 18 14.79 20.17 4.36
CA LYS A 18 15.32 20.32 3.01
C LYS A 18 15.58 18.95 2.36
N ASN A 19 16.14 18.00 3.11
CA ASN A 19 16.38 16.65 2.61
C ASN A 19 15.05 15.93 2.29
N ILE A 20 14.05 16.04 3.16
CA ILE A 20 12.71 15.49 2.92
C ILE A 20 12.10 16.11 1.67
N PHE A 21 12.18 17.44 1.53
CA PHE A 21 11.65 18.13 0.35
C PHE A 21 12.33 17.67 -0.94
N VAL A 22 13.67 17.56 -0.96
CA VAL A 22 14.42 17.08 -2.11
C VAL A 22 14.05 15.64 -2.45
N GLU A 23 13.89 14.78 -1.44
CA GLU A 23 13.45 13.40 -1.64
C GLU A 23 12.06 13.33 -2.29
N VAL A 24 11.07 14.02 -1.72
CA VAL A 24 9.70 14.06 -2.25
C VAL A 24 9.68 14.63 -3.68
N LYS A 25 10.44 15.70 -3.92
CA LYS A 25 10.57 16.31 -5.25
C LYS A 25 11.12 15.29 -6.26
N ASN A 26 12.20 14.59 -5.93
CA ASN A 26 12.82 13.61 -6.82
C ASN A 26 11.85 12.45 -7.15
N LYS A 27 11.06 11.99 -6.16
CA LYS A 27 10.03 10.98 -6.35
C LYS A 27 8.94 11.46 -7.32
N PHE A 28 8.48 12.71 -7.15
CA PHE A 28 7.49 13.32 -8.04
C PHE A 28 8.02 13.50 -9.47
N GLU A 29 9.22 14.05 -9.63
CA GLU A 29 9.86 14.22 -10.95
C GLU A 29 10.05 12.88 -11.66
N THR A 30 10.42 11.82 -10.92
CA THR A 30 10.53 10.46 -11.47
C THR A 30 9.19 9.94 -11.97
N ALA A 31 8.13 10.08 -11.17
CA ALA A 31 6.78 9.66 -11.55
C ALA A 31 6.29 10.39 -12.81
N ILE A 32 6.42 11.72 -12.84
CA ILE A 32 6.02 12.54 -13.99
C ILE A 32 6.84 12.18 -15.23
N GLY A 33 8.15 11.94 -15.08
CA GLY A 33 9.02 11.54 -16.19
C GLY A 33 8.54 10.27 -16.90
N ILE A 34 8.01 9.30 -16.14
CA ILE A 34 7.45 8.04 -16.69
C ILE A 34 6.06 8.29 -17.28
N LEU A 35 5.18 9.01 -16.58
CA LEU A 35 3.83 9.29 -17.07
C LEU A 35 3.82 10.13 -18.36
N LYS A 36 4.86 10.93 -18.61
CA LYS A 36 5.07 11.67 -19.86
C LYS A 36 5.45 10.79 -21.05
N THR A 37 5.99 9.60 -20.83
CA THR A 37 6.39 8.69 -21.92
C THR A 37 5.29 7.69 -22.25
N GLU A 38 4.56 7.23 -21.24
CA GLU A 38 3.56 6.18 -21.38
C GLU A 38 2.19 6.72 -21.83
N LYS A 39 1.62 6.13 -22.88
CA LYS A 39 0.26 6.46 -23.31
C LYS A 39 -0.75 5.64 -22.49
N ILE A 40 -1.44 6.30 -21.56
CA ILE A 40 -2.50 5.67 -20.78
C ILE A 40 -3.85 5.76 -21.50
N THR A 41 -4.49 4.62 -21.71
CA THR A 41 -5.88 4.54 -22.16
C THR A 41 -6.80 4.57 -20.94
N ILE A 42 -7.69 5.56 -20.88
CA ILE A 42 -8.64 5.73 -19.76
C ILE A 42 -9.87 4.86 -20.00
N ASP A 43 -9.73 3.56 -19.72
CA ASP A 43 -10.83 2.58 -19.85
C ASP A 43 -10.80 1.55 -18.70
N PRO A 44 -11.51 1.80 -17.59
CA PRO A 44 -11.50 0.88 -16.44
C PRO A 44 -12.22 -0.46 -16.70
N GLU A 45 -12.99 -0.56 -17.78
CA GLU A 45 -13.71 -1.79 -18.15
C GLU A 45 -12.95 -2.66 -19.16
N ASP A 46 -11.85 -2.17 -19.74
CA ASP A 46 -10.96 -2.95 -20.58
C ASP A 46 -9.82 -3.56 -19.74
N PRO A 47 -9.78 -4.90 -19.58
CA PRO A 47 -8.71 -5.56 -18.82
C PRO A 47 -7.30 -5.26 -19.36
N ALA A 48 -7.15 -5.01 -20.67
CA ALA A 48 -5.86 -4.69 -21.26
C ALA A 48 -5.39 -3.28 -20.85
N ALA A 49 -6.30 -2.30 -20.84
CA ALA A 49 -6.03 -0.95 -20.36
C ALA A 49 -5.68 -0.94 -18.86
N VAL A 50 -6.45 -1.65 -18.03
CA VAL A 50 -6.17 -1.80 -16.59
C VAL A 50 -4.80 -2.45 -16.36
N SER A 51 -4.52 -3.56 -17.05
CA SER A 51 -3.23 -4.27 -16.92
C SER A 51 -2.04 -3.41 -17.36
N HIS A 52 -2.22 -2.61 -18.43
CA HIS A 52 -1.21 -1.68 -18.88
C HIS A 52 -0.96 -0.58 -17.84
N TYR A 53 -2.03 0.05 -17.34
CA TYR A 53 -1.94 1.09 -16.32
C TYR A 53 -1.29 0.56 -15.02
N ALA A 54 -1.65 -0.64 -14.57
CA ALA A 54 -1.02 -1.30 -13.42
C ALA A 54 0.50 -1.45 -13.60
N LYS A 55 0.96 -1.86 -14.79
CA LYS A 55 2.40 -1.98 -15.09
C LYS A 55 3.11 -0.63 -15.08
N VAL A 56 2.47 0.42 -15.60
CA VAL A 56 3.03 1.78 -15.57
C VAL A 56 3.14 2.27 -14.12
N MET A 57 2.08 2.11 -13.31
CA MET A 57 2.09 2.54 -11.91
C MET A 57 3.08 1.73 -11.06
N LYS A 58 3.24 0.43 -11.34
CA LYS A 58 4.30 -0.39 -10.75
C LYS A 58 5.69 0.15 -11.09
N THR A 59 5.93 0.50 -12.35
CA THR A 59 7.19 1.08 -12.80
C THR A 59 7.45 2.42 -12.13
N VAL A 60 6.43 3.28 -12.00
CA VAL A 60 6.49 4.54 -11.25
C VAL A 60 6.90 4.28 -9.81
N ARG A 61 6.20 3.37 -9.12
CA ARG A 61 6.46 3.00 -7.73
C ARG A 61 7.90 2.52 -7.53
N GLU A 62 8.34 1.57 -8.33
CA GLU A 62 9.68 0.99 -8.23
C GLU A 62 10.78 2.02 -8.51
N LYS A 63 10.64 2.82 -9.58
CA LYS A 63 11.64 3.84 -9.93
C LYS A 63 11.65 5.02 -8.96
N ALA A 64 10.51 5.37 -8.37
CA ALA A 64 10.42 6.38 -7.33
C ALA A 64 10.78 5.84 -5.93
N ASN A 65 11.23 4.58 -5.82
CA ASN A 65 11.58 3.95 -4.55
C ASN A 65 10.45 4.06 -3.51
N LEU A 66 9.23 3.79 -3.97
CA LEU A 66 8.02 3.70 -3.15
C LEU A 66 7.76 2.23 -2.80
N LEU A 67 7.25 2.00 -1.59
CA LEU A 67 6.90 0.65 -1.14
C LEU A 67 5.64 0.16 -1.87
N SER A 68 5.58 -1.13 -2.16
CA SER A 68 4.31 -1.82 -2.46
C SER A 68 3.44 -1.92 -1.21
N GLU A 69 2.14 -2.22 -1.37
CA GLU A 69 1.25 -2.35 -0.21
C GLU A 69 1.74 -3.45 0.74
N SER A 70 2.14 -4.60 0.21
CA SER A 70 2.74 -5.67 1.02
C SER A 70 4.01 -5.22 1.76
N GLN A 71 4.87 -4.42 1.11
CA GLN A 71 6.07 -3.89 1.74
C GLN A 71 5.76 -2.86 2.83
N ASP A 72 4.75 -2.01 2.62
CA ASP A 72 4.28 -1.03 3.60
C ASP A 72 3.66 -1.72 4.84
N ILE A 73 2.86 -2.77 4.64
CA ILE A 73 2.32 -3.62 5.70
C ILE A 73 3.45 -4.24 6.52
N LEU A 74 4.45 -4.83 5.85
CA LEU A 74 5.62 -5.42 6.53
C LEU A 74 6.40 -4.36 7.31
N SER A 75 6.67 -3.20 6.70
CA SER A 75 7.37 -2.10 7.36
C SER A 75 6.63 -1.62 8.61
N THR A 76 5.29 -1.55 8.55
CA THR A 76 4.46 -1.16 9.70
C THR A 76 4.56 -2.20 10.81
N ILE A 77 4.43 -3.48 10.47
CA ILE A 77 4.57 -4.58 11.43
C ILE A 77 5.94 -4.53 12.10
N ASP A 78 7.01 -4.39 11.33
CA ASP A 78 8.37 -4.38 11.88
C ASP A 78 8.56 -3.22 12.86
N VAL A 79 8.17 -2.01 12.49
CA VAL A 79 8.29 -0.82 13.36
C VAL A 79 7.48 -0.96 14.64
N GLU A 80 6.22 -1.38 14.54
CA GLU A 80 5.31 -1.48 15.69
C GLU A 80 5.64 -2.66 16.62
N THR A 81 6.44 -3.63 16.15
CA THR A 81 6.70 -4.86 16.90
C THR A 81 8.16 -5.17 17.21
N GLN A 82 9.11 -4.34 16.76
CA GLN A 82 10.55 -4.59 16.91
C GLN A 82 10.98 -4.89 18.36
N ASP A 83 10.40 -4.20 19.34
CA ASP A 83 10.80 -4.28 20.75
C ASP A 83 9.93 -5.26 21.57
N ILE A 84 8.97 -5.93 20.92
CA ILE A 84 8.05 -6.84 21.60
C ILE A 84 8.73 -8.21 21.80
N PRO A 85 8.95 -8.69 23.03
CA PRO A 85 9.74 -9.91 23.27
C PRO A 85 8.90 -11.20 23.22
N ASP A 86 7.60 -11.13 23.51
CA ASP A 86 6.71 -12.28 23.62
C ASP A 86 5.69 -12.38 22.48
N ALA A 87 5.25 -13.60 22.18
CA ALA A 87 4.37 -13.89 21.06
C ALA A 87 2.95 -13.36 21.27
N ARG A 88 2.46 -13.28 22.51
CA ARG A 88 1.09 -12.85 22.81
C ARG A 88 0.91 -11.37 22.50
N THR A 89 1.79 -10.55 23.06
CA THR A 89 1.81 -9.11 22.81
C THR A 89 1.98 -8.85 21.31
N TYR A 90 2.85 -9.60 20.63
CA TYR A 90 3.04 -9.50 19.18
C TYR A 90 1.74 -9.72 18.39
N LEU A 91 1.01 -10.83 18.64
CA LEU A 91 -0.25 -11.12 17.96
C LEU A 91 -1.35 -10.09 18.27
N LEU A 92 -1.40 -9.58 19.50
CA LEU A 92 -2.34 -8.51 19.88
C LEU A 92 -2.02 -7.21 19.15
N THR A 93 -0.74 -6.85 19.01
CA THR A 93 -0.32 -5.69 18.22
C THR A 93 -0.65 -5.87 16.73
N LEU A 94 -0.46 -7.06 16.15
CA LEU A 94 -0.90 -7.33 14.77
C LEU A 94 -2.41 -7.08 14.58
N LYS A 95 -3.22 -7.52 15.55
CA LYS A 95 -4.67 -7.24 15.56
C LYS A 95 -4.96 -5.75 15.61
N GLU A 96 -4.26 -5.00 16.45
CA GLU A 96 -4.42 -3.54 16.53
C GLU A 96 -4.06 -2.85 15.20
N ILE A 97 -2.97 -3.28 14.56
CA ILE A 97 -2.57 -2.77 13.23
C ILE A 97 -3.68 -3.03 12.20
N ARG A 98 -4.20 -4.27 12.15
CA ARG A 98 -5.30 -4.63 11.24
C ARG A 98 -6.53 -3.76 11.46
N VAL A 99 -6.97 -3.61 12.72
CA VAL A 99 -8.15 -2.80 13.07
C VAL A 99 -7.95 -1.32 12.74
N LYS A 100 -6.76 -0.75 13.02
CA LYS A 100 -6.43 0.64 12.66
C LYS A 100 -6.45 0.86 11.15
N ARG A 101 -6.11 -0.15 10.35
CA ARG A 101 -6.21 -0.14 8.88
C ARG A 101 -7.63 -0.40 8.36
N GLY A 102 -8.63 -0.61 9.23
CA GLY A 102 -10.02 -0.84 8.85
C GLY A 102 -10.28 -2.21 8.20
N LEU A 103 -9.35 -3.16 8.34
CA LEU A 103 -9.47 -4.50 7.77
C LEU A 103 -10.29 -5.40 8.70
N THR A 104 -11.20 -6.20 8.16
CA THR A 104 -12.01 -7.20 8.88
C THR A 104 -11.27 -8.54 8.99
N ASP A 105 -11.63 -9.37 9.98
CA ASP A 105 -11.12 -10.75 10.13
C ASP A 105 -12.26 -11.70 9.79
N ASP A 106 -12.67 -11.68 8.53
CA ASP A 106 -13.84 -12.43 8.06
C ASP A 106 -13.63 -13.95 8.14
N LEU A 107 -12.36 -14.39 8.19
CA LEU A 107 -11.97 -15.79 8.34
C LEU A 107 -11.88 -16.24 9.81
N GLY A 108 -11.94 -15.32 10.77
CA GLY A 108 -11.71 -15.61 12.18
C GLY A 108 -10.33 -16.21 12.44
N ALA A 109 -9.33 -15.77 11.67
CA ALA A 109 -7.96 -16.28 11.74
C ALA A 109 -7.30 -15.87 13.07
N GLU A 110 -7.55 -14.66 13.57
CA GLU A 110 -6.90 -14.15 14.77
C GLU A 110 -7.30 -14.92 16.02
N ALA A 111 -8.60 -15.21 16.17
CA ALA A 111 -9.10 -16.01 17.29
C ALA A 111 -8.45 -17.40 17.29
N GLN A 112 -8.33 -18.03 16.12
CA GLN A 112 -7.68 -19.34 15.99
C GLN A 112 -6.17 -19.27 16.29
N MET A 113 -5.49 -18.18 15.89
CA MET A 113 -4.08 -17.97 16.21
C MET A 113 -3.84 -17.76 17.71
N ILE A 114 -4.69 -17.01 18.39
CA ILE A 114 -4.63 -16.83 19.85
C ILE A 114 -4.92 -18.16 20.56
N ASP A 115 -5.92 -18.92 20.12
CA ASP A 115 -6.21 -20.24 20.69
C ASP A 115 -5.04 -21.23 20.49
N ALA A 116 -4.32 -21.15 19.38
CA ALA A 116 -3.10 -21.93 19.15
C ALA A 116 -1.97 -21.51 20.10
N LEU A 117 -1.77 -20.20 20.29
CA LEU A 117 -0.80 -19.69 21.27
C LEU A 117 -1.14 -20.14 22.69
N ASP A 118 -2.41 -20.07 23.09
CA ASP A 118 -2.89 -20.54 24.39
C ASP A 118 -2.53 -22.02 24.65
N LYS A 119 -2.62 -22.88 23.63
CA LYS A 119 -2.22 -24.29 23.74
C LYS A 119 -0.72 -24.43 23.95
N VAL A 120 0.08 -23.74 23.15
CA VAL A 120 1.55 -23.79 23.25
C VAL A 120 2.01 -23.27 24.60
N GLU A 121 1.48 -22.15 25.08
CA GLU A 121 1.85 -21.60 26.40
C GLU A 121 1.43 -22.51 27.56
N LYS A 122 0.29 -23.21 27.46
CA LYS A 122 -0.12 -24.21 28.45
C LYS A 122 0.83 -25.40 28.50
N GLU A 123 1.29 -25.88 27.34
CA GLU A 123 2.28 -26.96 27.28
C GLU A 123 3.64 -26.53 27.83
N LEU A 124 4.07 -25.30 27.53
CA LEU A 124 5.33 -24.73 28.02
C LEU A 124 5.27 -24.30 29.49
N LYS A 125 4.07 -24.08 30.04
CA LYS A 125 3.82 -23.55 31.40
C LYS A 125 4.45 -22.17 31.64
N LYS A 126 4.68 -21.41 30.58
CA LYS A 126 5.25 -20.06 30.59
C LYS A 126 4.80 -19.31 29.33
N PRO A 127 4.84 -17.96 29.33
CA PRO A 127 4.67 -17.18 28.11
C PRO A 127 5.71 -17.57 27.04
N LEU A 128 5.29 -17.57 25.78
CA LEU A 128 6.19 -17.88 24.67
C LEU A 128 6.98 -16.64 24.25
N LEU A 129 8.30 -16.69 24.41
CA LEU A 129 9.20 -15.65 23.90
C LEU A 129 9.47 -15.86 22.40
N ARG A 130 9.53 -14.77 21.62
CA ARG A 130 9.79 -14.81 20.16
C ARG A 130 11.20 -15.34 19.82
N ASN A 131 12.13 -15.31 20.76
CA ASN A 131 13.46 -15.90 20.62
C ASN A 131 13.54 -17.38 21.05
N ASP A 132 12.47 -17.96 21.60
CA ASP A 132 12.38 -19.38 21.94
C ASP A 132 12.09 -20.19 20.68
N LYS A 133 13.16 -20.56 19.96
CA LYS A 133 13.07 -21.26 18.66
C LYS A 133 12.16 -22.49 18.72
N LYS A 134 12.28 -23.33 19.76
CA LYS A 134 11.49 -24.57 19.87
C LYS A 134 10.01 -24.28 20.11
N GLY A 135 9.71 -23.31 20.98
CA GLY A 135 8.32 -22.90 21.23
C GLY A 135 7.70 -22.24 19.99
N MET A 136 8.46 -21.42 19.27
CA MET A 136 8.02 -20.81 18.02
C MET A 136 7.79 -21.84 16.91
N ASP A 137 8.63 -22.87 16.80
CA ASP A 137 8.43 -23.97 15.83
C ASP A 137 7.09 -24.69 16.10
N LEU A 138 6.72 -24.90 17.37
CA LEU A 138 5.42 -25.46 17.75
C LEU A 138 4.26 -24.54 17.35
N LEU A 139 4.37 -23.25 17.63
CA LEU A 139 3.35 -22.26 17.27
C LEU A 139 3.14 -22.18 15.75
N LEU A 140 4.23 -22.12 14.98
CA LEU A 140 4.18 -22.07 13.52
C LEU A 140 3.56 -23.34 12.94
N ALA A 141 3.80 -24.51 13.53
CA ALA A 141 3.16 -25.75 13.12
C ALA A 141 1.63 -25.75 13.37
N GLU A 142 1.15 -25.09 14.43
CA GLU A 142 -0.28 -24.86 14.64
C GLU A 142 -0.85 -23.86 13.62
N PHE A 143 -0.11 -22.79 13.31
CA PHE A 143 -0.51 -21.82 12.29
C PHE A 143 -0.61 -22.47 10.90
N ASP A 144 0.29 -23.37 10.54
CA ASP A 144 0.20 -24.11 9.27
C ASP A 144 -1.08 -24.95 9.17
N LYS A 145 -1.54 -25.54 10.27
CA LYS A 145 -2.81 -26.28 10.31
C LYS A 145 -4.00 -25.32 10.12
N ILE A 146 -3.97 -24.17 10.77
CA ILE A 146 -4.99 -23.12 10.65
C ILE A 146 -5.04 -22.60 9.22
N ASN A 147 -3.89 -22.25 8.63
CA ASN A 147 -3.79 -21.75 7.27
C ASN A 147 -4.36 -22.76 6.27
N LYS A 148 -4.01 -24.05 6.39
CA LYS A 148 -4.59 -25.12 5.55
C LYS A 148 -6.11 -25.21 5.69
N LYS A 149 -6.64 -25.10 6.90
CA LYS A 149 -8.11 -25.13 7.15
C LYS A 149 -8.81 -23.91 6.53
N LEU A 150 -8.16 -22.75 6.57
CA LEU A 150 -8.66 -21.50 5.99
C LEU A 150 -8.42 -21.37 4.49
N GLY A 151 -7.72 -22.34 3.87
CA GLY A 151 -7.36 -22.27 2.45
C GLY A 151 -6.30 -21.22 2.14
N ILE A 152 -5.55 -20.75 3.14
CA ILE A 152 -4.48 -19.77 3.00
C ILE A 152 -3.18 -20.50 2.63
N GLN A 153 -2.56 -20.10 1.53
CA GLN A 153 -1.26 -20.62 1.08
C GLN A 153 -0.30 -19.44 0.91
N LYS A 154 0.92 -19.59 1.44
CA LYS A 154 1.94 -18.52 1.35
C LYS A 154 2.38 -18.31 -0.10
N GLU A 155 2.32 -19.38 -0.89
CA GLU A 155 2.66 -19.44 -2.31
C GLU A 155 1.72 -18.58 -3.16
N ASP A 156 0.51 -18.30 -2.68
CA ASP A 156 -0.47 -17.44 -3.36
C ASP A 156 -0.24 -15.94 -3.12
N LEU A 157 0.66 -15.54 -2.21
CA LEU A 157 0.92 -14.12 -1.93
C LEU A 157 1.27 -13.29 -3.18
N PRO A 158 2.14 -13.75 -4.12
CA PRO A 158 2.41 -12.99 -5.35
C PRO A 158 1.16 -12.77 -6.21
N LYS A 159 0.26 -13.75 -6.22
CA LYS A 159 -1.02 -13.66 -6.95
C LYS A 159 -1.95 -12.64 -6.29
N TYR A 160 -2.03 -12.60 -4.96
CA TYR A 160 -2.82 -11.60 -4.26
C TYR A 160 -2.26 -10.18 -4.45
N GLU A 161 -0.93 -10.02 -4.45
CA GLU A 161 -0.29 -8.74 -4.76
C GLU A 161 -0.64 -8.27 -6.19
N GLU A 162 -0.55 -9.15 -7.19
CA GLU A 162 -0.93 -8.81 -8.57
C GLU A 162 -2.42 -8.44 -8.69
N GLN A 163 -3.31 -9.20 -8.03
CA GLN A 163 -4.74 -8.88 -8.00
C GLN A 163 -5.03 -7.53 -7.35
N LEU A 164 -4.32 -7.20 -6.27
CA LEU A 164 -4.42 -5.92 -5.60
C LEU A 164 -3.93 -4.77 -6.50
N GLU A 165 -2.79 -4.94 -7.17
CA GLU A 165 -2.27 -3.97 -8.14
C GLU A 165 -3.28 -3.68 -9.26
N LEU A 166 -3.93 -4.72 -9.80
CA LEU A 166 -4.98 -4.56 -10.82
C LEU A 166 -6.23 -3.87 -10.26
N THR A 167 -6.63 -4.18 -9.03
CA THR A 167 -7.80 -3.57 -8.37
C THR A 167 -7.58 -2.07 -8.15
N ILE A 168 -6.40 -1.70 -7.64
CA ILE A 168 -6.01 -0.30 -7.45
C ILE A 168 -5.96 0.42 -8.79
N ALA A 169 -5.35 -0.19 -9.81
CA ALA A 169 -5.26 0.37 -11.16
C ALA A 169 -6.65 0.64 -11.75
N LYS A 170 -7.59 -0.30 -11.60
CA LYS A 170 -8.97 -0.11 -12.06
C LYS A 170 -9.63 1.07 -11.34
N ALA A 171 -9.57 1.12 -10.02
CA ALA A 171 -10.17 2.20 -9.23
C ALA A 171 -9.59 3.58 -9.60
N GLN A 172 -8.28 3.68 -9.79
CA GLN A 172 -7.62 4.90 -10.24
C GLN A 172 -8.06 5.33 -11.65
N LEU A 173 -8.25 4.38 -12.57
CA LEU A 173 -8.80 4.67 -13.91
C LEU A 173 -10.27 5.10 -13.85
N GLU A 174 -11.07 4.56 -12.93
CA GLU A 174 -12.44 5.02 -12.70
C GLU A 174 -12.48 6.46 -12.20
N GLU A 175 -11.62 6.79 -11.23
CA GLU A 175 -11.48 8.16 -10.72
C GLU A 175 -11.00 9.11 -11.82
N LEU A 176 -9.96 8.75 -12.57
CA LEU A 176 -9.46 9.55 -13.68
C LEU A 176 -10.53 9.77 -14.76
N LYS A 177 -11.32 8.74 -15.09
CA LYS A 177 -12.45 8.86 -16.03
C LYS A 177 -13.50 9.84 -15.50
N LYS A 178 -13.81 9.77 -14.21
CA LYS A 178 -14.76 10.69 -13.57
C LYS A 178 -14.26 12.14 -13.63
N ASP A 179 -13.02 12.39 -13.24
CA ASP A 179 -12.42 13.74 -13.24
C ASP A 179 -12.40 14.35 -14.65
N VAL A 180 -12.04 13.54 -15.66
CA VAL A 180 -12.08 13.96 -17.07
C VAL A 180 -13.49 14.32 -17.49
N LEU A 181 -14.49 13.49 -17.19
CA LEU A 181 -15.88 13.76 -17.55
C LEU A 181 -16.40 15.04 -16.87
N GLU A 182 -16.07 15.24 -15.59
CA GLU A 182 -16.43 16.46 -14.85
C GLU A 182 -15.77 17.72 -15.45
N ALA A 183 -14.50 17.64 -15.83
CA ALA A 183 -13.79 18.72 -16.50
C ALA A 183 -14.41 19.05 -17.87
N MET A 184 -14.73 18.02 -18.67
CA MET A 184 -15.40 18.19 -19.96
C MET A 184 -16.78 18.83 -19.83
N GLU A 185 -17.60 18.36 -18.89
CA GLU A 185 -18.94 18.93 -18.64
C GLU A 185 -18.86 20.38 -18.13
N THR A 186 -17.83 20.72 -17.37
CA THR A 186 -17.58 22.10 -16.95
C THR A 186 -17.18 22.98 -18.12
N GLN A 187 -16.33 22.49 -19.03
CA GLN A 187 -15.89 23.23 -20.21
C GLN A 187 -17.03 23.50 -21.19
N LYS A 188 -17.91 22.51 -21.42
CA LYS A 188 -19.09 22.63 -22.28
C LYS A 188 -20.05 23.77 -21.89
N LYS A 189 -20.08 24.16 -20.62
CA LYS A 189 -20.95 25.25 -20.15
C LYS A 189 -20.49 26.64 -20.60
N ARG A 190 -19.27 26.78 -21.12
CA ARG A 190 -18.72 28.05 -21.58
C ARG A 190 -19.26 28.36 -22.99
N GLU A 191 -19.66 29.62 -23.21
CA GLU A 191 -20.22 30.10 -24.49
C GLU A 191 -19.32 29.77 -25.70
N GLU A 192 -18.00 29.84 -25.51
CA GLU A 192 -16.97 29.57 -26.52
C GLU A 192 -17.01 28.13 -27.09
N PHE A 193 -17.65 27.18 -26.40
CA PHE A 193 -17.63 25.75 -26.73
C PHE A 193 -19.02 25.18 -27.09
N LYS A 194 -20.03 26.04 -27.29
CA LYS A 194 -21.42 25.60 -27.56
C LYS A 194 -21.61 24.91 -28.91
N ASP A 195 -20.77 25.24 -29.89
CA ASP A 195 -20.84 24.70 -31.25
C ASP A 195 -19.87 23.52 -31.48
N GLU A 196 -19.08 23.13 -30.47
CA GLU A 196 -18.14 22.02 -30.58
C GLU A 196 -18.85 20.64 -30.53
N PRO A 197 -18.31 19.63 -31.23
CA PRO A 197 -18.89 18.29 -31.25
C PRO A 197 -19.04 17.70 -29.85
N GLN A 198 -20.21 17.10 -29.63
CA GLN A 198 -20.79 16.82 -28.30
C GLN A 198 -20.05 15.76 -27.47
N SER A 199 -19.19 14.94 -28.08
CA SER A 199 -18.56 13.78 -27.43
C SER A 199 -17.09 13.61 -27.83
N VAL A 200 -16.17 14.07 -26.98
CA VAL A 200 -14.81 13.54 -26.98
C VAL A 200 -14.84 12.22 -26.23
N ASP A 201 -14.36 11.14 -26.86
CA ASP A 201 -14.23 9.86 -26.17
C ASP A 201 -13.03 9.93 -25.22
N VAL A 202 -13.28 9.72 -23.93
CA VAL A 202 -12.26 9.73 -22.87
C VAL A 202 -11.10 8.76 -23.17
N LYS A 203 -11.38 7.66 -23.89
CA LYS A 203 -10.36 6.69 -24.31
C LYS A 203 -9.35 7.23 -25.32
N THR A 204 -9.71 8.30 -26.03
CA THR A 204 -8.86 8.94 -27.04
C THR A 204 -7.97 10.03 -26.47
N LEU A 205 -8.23 10.46 -25.24
CA LEU A 205 -7.43 11.46 -24.57
C LEU A 205 -6.04 10.92 -24.26
N ASP A 206 -5.08 11.83 -24.32
CA ASP A 206 -3.69 11.54 -24.01
C ASP A 206 -3.27 12.38 -22.81
N ILE A 207 -3.13 11.73 -21.65
CA ILE A 207 -2.78 12.39 -20.39
C ILE A 207 -1.45 13.17 -20.50
N ARG A 208 -0.58 12.78 -21.43
CA ARG A 208 0.72 13.42 -21.66
C ARG A 208 0.59 14.87 -22.11
N ASN A 209 -0.54 15.25 -22.70
CA ASN A 209 -0.82 16.63 -23.10
C ASN A 209 -1.17 17.54 -21.91
N PHE A 210 -1.32 16.98 -20.71
CA PHE A 210 -1.77 17.68 -19.51
C PHE A 210 -0.73 17.67 -18.37
N LEU A 211 0.45 17.05 -18.58
CA LEU A 211 1.56 16.92 -17.62
C LEU A 211 2.78 17.76 -18.02
#